data_AF-A0A7S1ZW34-F1
#
_entry.id   AF-A0A7S1ZW34-F1
#
_cell.length_a   1.000
_cell.length_b   1.000
_cell.length_c   1.000
_cell.angle_alpha   90.00
_cell.angle_beta   90.00
_cell.angle_gamma   90.00
#
_symmetry.space_group_name_H-M   'P 1'
#
loop_
_entity.id
_entity.type
_entity.pdbx_description
1 polymer ?
#
loop_
_entity_poly.entity_id
_entity_poly.type
_entity_poly.pdbx_seq_one_letter_code
_entity_poly.pdbx_strand_id
1 'polypeptide(L)'
;ERKVSHLVFGDLHLDHIRAWREAEIGKLGIDLEFPVWNVPYNDLLDDLEKSGVKCVVSASTNESVDVGTVFTREFSNRLVSDGLDGFGENGEFHSVAEVWGVSRERSLGLDG
;
A
#
# COMPACT_ATOMS: atom_id res chain seq x y z
N GLU A 1 -9.62 -8.09 29.15
CA GLU A 1 -8.94 -7.08 28.31
C GLU A 1 -8.10 -7.81 27.27
N ARG A 2 -8.22 -7.48 25.97
CA ARG A 2 -7.39 -8.09 24.92
C ARG A 2 -6.14 -7.24 24.76
N LYS A 3 -4.96 -7.80 25.04
CA LYS A 3 -3.69 -7.12 24.80
C LYS A 3 -3.35 -7.21 23.31
N VAL A 4 -2.93 -6.08 22.73
CA VAL A 4 -2.34 -6.03 21.39
C VAL A 4 -0.88 -6.46 21.53
N SER A 5 -0.48 -7.50 20.81
CA SER A 5 0.91 -7.98 20.79
C SER A 5 1.68 -7.56 19.54
N HIS A 6 0.98 -7.31 18.43
CA HIS A 6 1.59 -6.96 17.15
C HIS A 6 0.87 -5.77 16.50
N LEU A 7 1.63 -4.94 15.79
CA LEU A 7 1.14 -3.92 14.87
C LEU A 7 1.76 -4.16 13.49
N VAL A 8 0.90 -4.23 12.48
CA VAL A 8 1.31 -4.52 11.10
C VAL A 8 1.15 -3.26 10.26
N PHE A 9 2.20 -2.88 9.53
CA PHE A 9 2.22 -1.69 8.67
C PHE A 9 2.30 -2.07 7.20
N GLY A 10 1.64 -1.27 6.36
CA GLY A 10 1.70 -1.40 4.89
C GLY A 10 2.82 -0.59 4.24
N ASP A 11 3.86 -0.22 4.99
CA ASP A 11 4.96 0.60 4.48
C ASP A 11 5.79 -0.17 3.45
N LEU A 12 6.13 0.45 2.32
CA LEU A 12 6.82 -0.24 1.23
C LEU A 12 8.34 -0.08 1.27
N HIS A 13 8.87 1.15 1.38
CA HIS A 13 10.33 1.37 1.30
C HIS A 13 10.89 2.64 1.96
N LEU A 14 10.06 3.53 2.52
CA LEU A 14 10.55 4.78 3.11
C LEU A 14 11.27 4.58 4.44
N ASP A 15 12.60 4.39 4.40
CA ASP A 15 13.45 4.07 5.57
C ASP A 15 13.20 4.98 6.78
N HIS A 16 13.07 6.28 6.54
CA HIS A 16 12.88 7.27 7.59
C HIS A 16 11.53 7.12 8.32
N ILE A 17 10.47 6.69 7.61
CA ILE A 17 9.15 6.43 8.21
C ILE A 17 9.22 5.18 9.08
N ARG A 18 9.82 4.10 8.56
CA ARG A 18 10.01 2.87 9.31
C ARG A 18 10.85 3.10 10.57
N ALA A 19 11.98 3.80 10.45
CA ALA A 19 12.85 4.12 11.57
C ALA A 19 12.12 4.94 12.65
N TRP A 20 11.27 5.88 12.25
CA TRP A 20 10.43 6.62 13.18
C TRP A 20 9.42 5.72 13.90
N ARG A 21 8.75 4.80 13.18
CA ARG A 21 7.82 3.84 13.81
C ARG A 21 8.53 2.93 14.81
N GLU A 22 9.68 2.39 14.45
CA GLU A 22 10.49 1.56 15.35
C GLU A 22 10.93 2.35 16.59
N ALA A 23 11.37 3.60 16.42
CA ALA A 23 11.81 4.45 17.52
C ALA A 23 10.68 4.90 18.45
N GLU A 24 9.51 5.26 17.93
CA GLU A 24 8.41 5.83 18.72
C GLU A 24 7.41 4.77 19.20
N ILE A 25 7.04 3.83 18.33
CA ILE A 25 6.02 2.81 18.61
C ILE A 25 6.67 1.59 19.28
N GLY A 26 7.91 1.24 18.94
CA GLY A 26 8.63 0.10 19.56
C GLY A 26 8.80 0.25 21.08
N LYS A 27 8.82 1.49 21.59
CA LYS A 27 8.84 1.80 23.03
C LYS A 27 7.61 1.28 23.79
N LEU A 28 6.52 0.94 23.10
CA LEU A 28 5.28 0.43 23.69
C LEU A 28 5.36 -1.07 24.06
N GLY A 29 6.46 -1.75 23.72
CA GLY A 29 6.61 -3.20 23.96
C GLY A 29 5.68 -4.05 23.10
N ILE A 30 5.35 -3.56 21.90
CA ILE A 30 4.53 -4.23 20.89
C ILE A 30 5.45 -4.58 19.72
N ASP A 31 5.31 -5.79 19.17
CA ASP A 31 6.08 -6.22 18.02
C ASP A 31 5.58 -5.52 16.75
N LEU A 32 6.49 -4.93 15.97
CA LEU A 32 6.15 -4.22 14.74
C LEU A 32 6.49 -5.09 13.53
N GLU A 33 5.52 -5.27 12.63
CA GLU A 33 5.68 -6.07 11.41
C GLU A 33 5.53 -5.22 10.15
N PHE A 34 6.38 -5.49 9.17
CA PHE A 34 6.43 -4.79 7.87
C PHE A 34 6.43 -5.83 6.73
N PRO A 35 5.32 -6.54 6.50
CA PRO A 35 5.26 -7.71 5.62
C PRO A 35 5.56 -7.41 4.15
N VAL A 36 5.34 -6.16 3.72
CA VAL A 36 5.53 -5.70 2.33
C VAL A 36 6.78 -4.85 2.13
N TRP A 37 7.65 -4.78 3.15
CA TRP A 37 8.86 -3.97 3.10
C TRP A 37 9.87 -4.47 2.07
N ASN A 38 10.30 -3.58 1.17
CA ASN A 38 11.21 -3.87 0.05
C ASN A 38 10.73 -5.02 -0.86
N VAL A 39 9.42 -5.31 -0.87
CA VAL A 39 8.85 -6.23 -1.85
C VAL A 39 8.82 -5.54 -3.21
N PRO A 40 9.29 -6.19 -4.30
CA PRO A 40 9.25 -5.62 -5.64
C PRO A 40 7.83 -5.18 -6.04
N TYR A 41 7.69 -4.01 -6.65
CA TYR A 41 6.39 -3.47 -7.08
C TYR A 41 5.64 -4.42 -8.01
N ASN A 42 6.34 -5.21 -8.84
CA ASN A 42 5.70 -6.20 -9.69
C ASN A 42 4.96 -7.28 -8.88
N ASP A 43 5.55 -7.74 -7.77
CA ASP A 43 4.94 -8.75 -6.91
C ASP A 43 3.71 -8.17 -6.18
N LEU A 44 3.81 -6.92 -5.70
CA LEU A 44 2.69 -6.21 -5.09
C LEU A 44 1.53 -5.98 -6.09
N LEU A 45 1.86 -5.64 -7.34
CA LEU A 45 0.87 -5.49 -8.40
C LEU A 45 0.21 -6.82 -8.75
N ASP A 46 0.99 -7.90 -8.83
CA ASP A 46 0.45 -9.25 -9.06
C ASP A 46 -0.57 -9.63 -7.97
N ASP A 47 -0.26 -9.36 -6.71
CA ASP A 47 -1.14 -9.69 -5.58
C ASP A 47 -2.38 -8.79 -5.56
N LEU A 48 -2.25 -7.49 -5.83
CA LEU A 48 -3.38 -6.58 -5.95
C LEU A 48 -4.32 -6.99 -7.09
N GLU A 49 -3.77 -7.33 -8.26
CA GLU A 49 -4.54 -7.79 -9.42
C GLU A 49 -5.27 -9.10 -9.14
N LYS A 50 -4.62 -10.08 -8.48
CA LYS A 50 -5.26 -11.35 -8.07
C LYS A 50 -6.43 -11.11 -7.10
N SER A 51 -6.26 -10.21 -6.13
CA SER A 51 -7.29 -9.88 -5.14
C SER A 51 -8.57 -9.32 -5.78
N GLY A 52 -8.48 -8.77 -7.00
CA GLY A 52 -9.58 -8.09 -7.67
C GLY A 52 -10.05 -6.81 -6.97
N VAL A 53 -9.36 -6.37 -5.91
CA VAL A 53 -9.66 -5.13 -5.20
C VAL A 53 -9.36 -3.95 -6.12
N LYS A 54 -10.39 -3.18 -6.42
CA LYS A 54 -10.24 -1.95 -7.19
C LYS A 54 -9.72 -0.84 -6.28
N CYS A 55 -8.63 -0.20 -6.68
CA CYS A 55 -8.11 0.99 -6.02
C CYS A 55 -8.36 2.22 -6.91
N VAL A 56 -8.83 3.31 -6.31
CA VAL A 56 -9.14 4.57 -7.02
C VAL A 56 -8.43 5.73 -6.35
N VAL A 57 -7.75 6.57 -7.12
CA VAL A 57 -7.11 7.79 -6.63
C VAL A 57 -8.16 8.71 -6.02
N SER A 58 -8.00 9.07 -4.74
CA SER A 58 -8.92 9.89 -3.97
C SER A 58 -8.39 11.31 -3.71
N ALA A 59 -7.07 11.48 -3.72
CA ALA A 59 -6.39 12.76 -3.61
C ALA A 59 -5.05 12.70 -4.35
N SER A 60 -4.58 13.84 -4.85
CA SER A 60 -3.29 13.96 -5.53
C SER A 60 -2.60 15.26 -5.17
N THR A 61 -1.28 15.21 -5.03
CA THR A 61 -0.41 16.39 -4.95
C THR A 61 0.35 16.63 -6.26
N ASN A 62 0.23 15.71 -7.22
CA ASN A 62 0.88 15.75 -8.51
C ASN A 62 -0.13 16.06 -9.62
N GLU A 63 0.14 17.09 -10.42
CA GLU A 63 -0.73 17.53 -11.51
C GLU A 63 -0.88 16.48 -12.64
N SER A 64 0.02 15.48 -12.73
CA SER A 64 -0.09 14.38 -13.70
C SER A 64 -1.00 13.23 -13.25
N VAL A 65 -1.55 13.32 -12.04
CA VAL A 65 -2.39 12.29 -11.42
C VAL A 65 -3.77 12.85 -11.11
N ASP A 66 -4.74 12.44 -11.92
CA ASP A 66 -6.14 12.86 -11.75
C ASP A 66 -6.85 12.08 -10.64
N VAL A 67 -7.60 12.79 -9.80
CA VAL A 67 -8.55 12.17 -8.85
C VAL A 67 -9.63 11.41 -9.61
N GLY A 68 -9.93 10.20 -9.15
CA GLY A 68 -10.85 9.26 -9.82
C GLY A 68 -10.15 8.28 -10.78
N THR A 69 -8.85 8.44 -11.02
CA THR A 69 -8.06 7.47 -11.79
C THR A 69 -8.10 6.11 -11.10
N VAL A 70 -8.39 5.04 -11.86
CA VAL A 70 -8.27 3.67 -11.36
C VAL A 70 -6.80 3.29 -11.33
N PHE A 71 -6.32 2.84 -10.18
CA PHE A 71 -4.96 2.36 -10.02
C PHE A 71 -4.80 1.01 -10.75
N THR A 72 -3.89 0.97 -11.72
CA THR A 72 -3.56 -0.21 -12.52
C THR A 72 -2.05 -0.33 -12.67
N ARG A 73 -1.57 -1.50 -13.12
CA ARG A 73 -0.17 -1.69 -13.49
C ARG A 73 0.30 -0.69 -14.55
N GLU A 74 -0.53 -0.39 -15.54
CA GLU A 74 -0.21 0.61 -16.57
C GLU A 74 0.00 1.99 -15.93
N PHE A 75 -0.90 2.40 -15.03
CA PHE A 75 -0.79 3.65 -14.31
C PHE A 75 0.48 3.69 -13.44
N SER A 76 0.77 2.63 -12.66
CA SER A 76 1.98 2.52 -11.85
C SER A 76 3.27 2.62 -12.70
N ASN A 77 3.33 1.88 -13.81
CA ASN A 77 4.48 1.90 -14.73
C ASN A 77 4.67 3.25 -15.41
N ARG A 78 3.58 3.95 -15.73
CA ARG A 78 3.61 5.32 -16.27
C ARG A 78 4.26 6.27 -15.26
N LEU A 79 3.84 6.22 -13.98
CA LEU A 79 4.44 7.04 -12.93
C LEU A 79 5.94 6.80 -12.79
N VAL A 80 6.36 5.54 -12.76
CA VAL A 80 7.80 5.18 -12.72
C VAL A 80 8.55 5.75 -13.93
N SER A 81 7.95 5.69 -15.13
CA SER A 81 8.56 6.24 -16.35
C SER A 81 8.68 7.77 -16.31
N ASP A 82 7.77 8.44 -15.60
CA ASP A 82 7.78 9.88 -15.37
C ASP A 82 8.70 10.28 -14.19
N GLY A 83 9.40 9.33 -13.58
CA GLY A 83 10.32 9.56 -12.46
C GLY A 83 9.63 9.74 -11.10
N LEU A 84 8.38 9.29 -10.98
CA LEU A 84 7.56 9.32 -9.77
C LEU A 84 7.52 7.94 -9.09
N ASP A 85 7.08 7.89 -7.84
CA ASP A 85 6.83 6.63 -7.17
C ASP A 85 5.59 5.92 -7.74
N GLY A 86 5.75 4.69 -8.20
CA GLY A 86 4.69 3.89 -8.81
C GLY A 86 3.53 3.50 -7.86
N PHE A 87 3.72 3.57 -6.54
CA PHE A 87 2.70 3.34 -5.51
C PHE A 87 2.34 4.62 -4.73
N GLY A 88 3.00 5.74 -5.03
CA GLY A 88 2.72 7.03 -4.41
C GLY A 88 3.33 7.22 -3.02
N GLU A 89 4.35 6.42 -2.64
CA GLU A 89 4.94 6.47 -1.30
C GLU A 89 5.55 7.85 -0.96
N ASN A 90 5.99 8.64 -1.95
CA ASN A 90 6.53 9.99 -1.71
C ASN A 90 5.43 11.06 -1.63
N GLY A 91 4.17 10.66 -1.55
CA GLY A 91 3.02 11.55 -1.38
C GLY A 91 2.39 12.04 -2.67
N GLU A 92 2.71 11.42 -3.81
CA GLU A 92 2.16 11.78 -5.13
C GLU A 92 0.63 11.70 -5.14
N PHE A 93 0.06 10.67 -4.51
CA PHE A 93 -1.39 10.48 -4.41
C PHE A 93 -1.79 9.62 -3.21
N HIS A 94 -3.08 9.67 -2.88
CA HIS A 94 -3.75 8.70 -2.02
C HIS A 94 -4.83 7.97 -2.79
N SER A 95 -5.10 6.72 -2.39
CA SER A 95 -6.12 5.90 -3.01
C SER A 95 -7.11 5.36 -1.97
N VAL A 96 -8.28 4.96 -2.45
CA VAL A 96 -9.26 4.18 -1.71
C VAL A 96 -9.30 2.79 -2.32
N ALA A 97 -9.03 1.77 -1.50
CA ALA A 97 -9.21 0.38 -1.86
C ALA A 97 -10.67 -0.04 -1.59
N GLU A 98 -11.43 -0.32 -2.66
CA GLU A 98 -12.83 -0.70 -2.60
C GLU A 98 -13.00 -2.18 -2.21
N VAL A 99 -12.48 -2.58 -1.03
CA VAL A 99 -12.49 -3.97 -0.56
C VAL A 99 -13.90 -4.56 -0.39
N TRP A 100 -14.92 -3.73 -0.30
CA TRP A 100 -16.33 -4.14 -0.29
C TRP A 100 -16.84 -4.61 -1.66
N GLY A 101 -16.10 -4.37 -2.74
CA GLY A 101 -16.43 -4.79 -4.10
C GLY A 101 -16.07 -6.25 -4.42
N VAL A 102 -15.38 -6.93 -3.52
CA VAL A 102 -14.93 -8.33 -3.67
C VAL A 102 -15.26 -9.16 -2.42
N SER A 103 -15.28 -10.48 -2.54
CA SER A 103 -15.46 -11.34 -1.36
C SER A 103 -14.26 -11.21 -0.42
N ARG A 104 -14.50 -11.41 0.88
CA ARG A 104 -13.44 -11.37 1.88
C ARG A 104 -12.36 -12.40 1.57
N GLU A 105 -12.76 -13.61 1.22
CA GLU A 105 -11.85 -14.71 0.89
C GLU A 105 -10.92 -14.30 -0.24
N ARG A 106 -11.48 -13.73 -1.31
CA ARG A 106 -10.69 -13.26 -2.46
C ARG A 106 -9.79 -12.09 -2.15
N SER A 107 -10.29 -11.10 -1.40
CA SER A 107 -9.48 -9.94 -1.00
C SER A 107 -8.27 -10.33 -0.14
N LEU A 108 -8.36 -11.47 0.56
CA LEU A 108 -7.31 -11.99 1.43
C LEU A 108 -6.46 -13.08 0.75
N GLY A 109 -6.73 -13.42 -0.52
CA GLY A 109 -6.05 -14.52 -1.22
C GLY A 109 -6.29 -15.89 -0.58
N LEU A 110 -7.47 -16.08 0.03
CA LEU A 110 -7.90 -17.33 0.68
C LEU A 110 -8.80 -18.18 -0.23
N ASP A 111 -9.06 -17.72 -1.44
CA ASP A 111 -9.90 -18.38 -2.44
C ASP A 111 -9.08 -19.22 -3.44
N GLY A 112 -8.28 -20.17 -2.93
CA GLY A 112 -7.64 -21.22 -3.75
C GLY A 112 -6.13 -21.19 -3.73
#